data_AF-A0A671WR70-F1
#
_entry.id   AF-A0A671WR70-F1
#
_cell.length_a   1.000
_cell.length_b   1.000
_cell.length_c   1.000
_cell.angle_alpha   90.00
_cell.angle_beta   90.00
_cell.angle_gamma   90.00
#
_symmetry.space_group_name_H-M   'P 1'
#
loop_
_entity.id
_entity.type
_entity.pdbx_description
1 polymer ?
#
loop_
_entity_poly.entity_id
_entity_poly.type
_entity_poly.pdbx_seq_one_letter_code
_entity_poly.pdbx_strand_id
1 'polypeptide(L)'
;VNTLWLSHFLLWLLSSFISSGCTGQSMESIPSNSVVKKPGETLSLSCRGSGFTFSCCSMHWIRQPAGKGLEWIGEGWTDASKNTYASSVRGRAEIRKDNSSSMVYLRLSNLKPEDSAVTYEVR
;
A
#
# COMPACT_ATOMS: atom_id res chain seq x y z
N VAL A 1 43.32 5.17 40.81
CA VAL A 1 43.38 4.65 39.42
C VAL A 1 41.98 4.79 38.83
N ASN A 2 41.77 5.89 38.11
CA ASN A 2 40.71 6.28 37.17
C ASN A 2 39.24 5.86 37.37
N THR A 3 38.48 6.66 38.14
CA THR A 3 37.02 6.78 38.05
C THR A 3 36.53 7.33 36.70
N LEU A 4 37.40 8.04 35.96
CA LEU A 4 37.15 8.54 34.61
C LEU A 4 37.00 7.40 33.58
N TRP A 5 37.66 6.26 33.78
CA TRP A 5 37.57 5.11 32.88
C TRP A 5 36.20 4.39 32.97
N LEU A 6 35.63 4.30 34.16
CA LEU A 6 34.32 3.66 34.39
C LEU A 6 33.16 4.46 33.78
N SER A 7 33.24 5.80 33.82
CA SER A 7 32.24 6.71 33.22
C SER A 7 32.22 6.61 31.69
N HIS A 8 33.39 6.57 31.05
CA HIS A 8 33.50 6.42 29.59
C HIS A 8 33.01 5.04 29.13
N PHE A 9 33.23 3.99 29.95
CA PHE A 9 32.76 2.63 29.68
C PHE A 9 31.22 2.51 29.77
N LEU A 10 30.60 3.19 30.75
CA LEU A 10 29.14 3.25 30.91
C LEU A 10 28.46 4.06 29.78
N LEU A 11 29.08 5.14 29.29
CA LEU A 11 28.61 5.90 28.13
C LEU A 11 28.69 5.07 26.83
N TRP A 12 29.71 4.22 26.68
CA TRP A 12 29.85 3.29 25.55
C TRP A 12 28.77 2.20 25.55
N LEU A 13 28.36 1.72 26.73
CA LEU A 13 27.27 0.75 26.88
C LEU A 13 25.88 1.35 26.62
N LEU A 14 25.68 2.65 26.87
CA LEU A 14 24.43 3.35 26.51
C LEU A 14 24.32 3.65 25.00
N SER A 15 25.45 3.75 24.30
CA SER A 15 25.51 3.96 22.84
C SER A 15 25.22 2.70 22.03
N SER A 16 25.22 1.50 22.63
CA SER A 16 25.09 0.22 21.92
C SER A 16 23.65 -0.31 21.84
N PHE A 17 22.66 0.44 22.34
CA PHE A 17 21.24 0.04 22.34
C PHE A 17 20.39 0.65 21.21
N ILE A 18 20.99 1.21 20.17
CA ILE A 18 20.24 1.76 19.04
C ILE A 18 20.69 1.08 17.75
N SER A 19 19.90 0.10 17.31
CA SER A 19 19.61 -0.27 15.91
C SER A 19 19.43 -1.77 15.71
N SER A 20 18.62 -2.42 16.55
CA SER A 20 17.81 -3.52 16.00
C SER A 20 16.78 -2.88 15.09
N GLY A 21 17.19 -2.61 13.84
CA GLY A 21 16.30 -2.17 12.79
C GLY A 21 15.24 -3.23 12.60
N CYS A 22 14.07 -3.04 13.23
CA CYS A 22 12.88 -3.77 12.86
C CYS A 22 12.62 -3.39 11.41
N THR A 23 12.96 -4.27 10.46
CA THR A 23 12.61 -4.09 9.05
C THR A 23 11.09 -4.18 8.95
N GLY A 24 10.41 -3.06 9.22
CA GLY A 24 8.97 -2.95 9.12
C GLY A 24 8.55 -3.04 7.66
N GLN A 25 7.52 -3.83 7.39
CA GLN A 25 6.81 -3.74 6.11
C GLN A 25 5.90 -2.52 6.16
N SER A 26 5.87 -1.73 5.09
CA SER A 26 4.96 -0.59 5.00
C SER A 26 4.37 -0.45 3.61
N MET A 27 3.21 0.20 3.56
CA MET A 27 2.46 0.49 2.36
C MET A 27 2.07 1.96 2.35
N GLU A 28 2.46 2.70 1.31
CA GLU A 28 2.22 4.13 1.18
C GLU A 28 1.26 4.41 0.03
N SER A 29 0.06 4.90 0.32
CA SER A 29 -0.96 5.25 -0.67
C SER A 29 -0.75 6.65 -1.24
N ILE A 30 -0.89 6.81 -2.55
CA ILE A 30 -0.75 8.07 -3.27
C ILE A 30 -1.98 8.26 -4.19
N PRO A 31 -2.72 9.37 -4.05
CA PRO A 31 -2.54 10.42 -3.04
C PRO A 31 -2.90 9.93 -1.62
N SER A 32 -2.28 10.52 -0.60
CA SER A 32 -2.56 10.21 0.80
C SER A 32 -3.80 10.92 1.34
N ASN A 33 -4.26 11.97 0.67
CA ASN A 33 -5.46 12.72 0.99
C ASN A 33 -6.69 12.22 0.21
N SER A 34 -7.88 12.57 0.72
CA SER A 34 -9.14 12.26 0.04
C SER A 34 -9.19 12.89 -1.36
N VAL A 35 -9.63 12.11 -2.35
CA VAL A 35 -9.84 12.56 -3.73
C VAL A 35 -11.32 12.60 -4.02
N VAL A 36 -11.81 13.75 -4.50
CA VAL A 36 -13.19 13.90 -4.96
C VAL A 36 -13.20 13.96 -6.49
N LYS A 37 -14.03 13.11 -7.11
CA LYS A 37 -14.22 13.02 -8.56
C LYS A 37 -15.70 13.07 -8.89
N LYS A 38 -16.03 13.57 -10.08
CA LYS A 38 -17.40 13.55 -10.59
C LYS A 38 -17.73 12.18 -11.18
N PRO A 39 -19.02 11.77 -11.19
CA PRO A 39 -19.44 10.59 -11.95
C PRO A 39 -19.01 10.68 -13.42
N GLY A 40 -18.60 9.55 -14.00
CA GLY A 40 -18.06 9.46 -15.36
C GLY A 40 -16.57 9.75 -15.49
N GLU A 41 -15.94 10.40 -14.51
CA GLU A 41 -14.49 10.62 -14.51
C GLU A 41 -13.70 9.32 -14.28
N THR A 42 -12.38 9.39 -14.44
CA THR A 42 -11.46 8.30 -14.11
C THR A 42 -10.69 8.63 -12.83
N LEU A 43 -10.66 7.68 -11.91
CA LEU A 43 -9.81 7.72 -10.71
C LEU A 43 -8.55 6.89 -10.97
N SER A 44 -7.42 7.38 -10.49
CA SER A 44 -6.15 6.64 -10.48
C SER A 44 -5.59 6.71 -9.07
N LEU A 45 -5.44 5.55 -8.43
CA LEU A 45 -4.82 5.39 -7.13
C LEU A 45 -3.52 4.61 -7.32
N SER A 46 -2.55 4.87 -6.45
CA SER A 46 -1.29 4.14 -6.45
C SER A 46 -0.83 3.84 -5.04
N CYS A 47 -0.04 2.79 -4.89
CA CYS A 47 0.48 2.38 -3.60
C CYS A 47 1.91 1.87 -3.74
N ARG A 48 2.82 2.32 -2.87
CA ARG A 48 4.21 1.86 -2.82
C ARG A 48 4.43 0.92 -1.64
N GLY A 49 4.95 -0.27 -1.90
CA GLY A 49 5.35 -1.23 -0.87
C GLY A 49 6.83 -1.08 -0.52
N SER A 50 7.18 -1.26 0.76
CA SER A 50 8.58 -1.34 1.20
C SER A 50 8.75 -2.35 2.35
N GLY A 51 9.98 -2.85 2.53
CA GLY A 51 10.30 -3.82 3.58
C GLY A 51 9.95 -5.28 3.24
N PHE A 52 9.58 -5.58 1.99
CA PHE A 52 9.29 -6.93 1.52
C PHE A 52 9.64 -7.13 0.04
N THR A 53 9.76 -8.39 -0.40
CA THR A 53 9.93 -8.73 -1.81
C THR A 53 8.61 -8.49 -2.56
N PHE A 54 8.50 -7.32 -3.20
CA PHE A 54 7.26 -6.91 -3.86
C PHE A 54 6.84 -7.84 -4.99
N SER A 55 7.79 -8.40 -5.74
CA SER A 55 7.54 -9.27 -6.89
C SER A 55 6.87 -10.61 -6.55
N CYS A 56 7.03 -11.13 -5.33
CA CYS A 56 6.53 -12.44 -4.95
C CYS A 56 5.06 -12.46 -4.47
N CYS A 57 4.43 -11.29 -4.28
CA CYS A 57 3.07 -11.21 -3.79
C CYS A 57 2.10 -10.65 -4.82
N SER A 58 0.88 -11.17 -4.82
CA SER A 58 -0.24 -10.46 -5.43
C SER A 58 -0.64 -9.28 -4.54
N MET A 59 -1.31 -8.29 -5.13
CA MET A 59 -1.78 -7.11 -4.42
C MET A 59 -3.29 -7.01 -4.56
N HIS A 60 -4.00 -6.88 -3.46
CA HIS A 60 -5.47 -6.84 -3.45
C HIS A 60 -5.99 -5.44 -3.14
N TRP A 61 -6.88 -4.97 -4.00
CA TRP A 61 -7.62 -3.75 -3.77
C TRP A 61 -8.94 -4.06 -3.08
N ILE A 62 -9.22 -3.37 -1.98
CA ILE A 62 -10.45 -3.49 -1.19
C ILE A 62 -11.02 -2.09 -1.01
N ARG A 63 -12.34 -1.94 -1.02
CA ARG A 63 -13.01 -0.69 -0.68
C ARG A 63 -14.03 -0.86 0.43
N GLN A 64 -14.29 0.21 1.16
CA GLN A 64 -15.34 0.27 2.18
C GLN A 64 -16.27 1.44 1.88
N PRO A 65 -17.46 1.18 1.32
CA PRO A 65 -18.50 2.19 1.20
C PRO A 65 -19.02 2.61 2.58
N ALA A 66 -19.46 3.86 2.71
CA ALA A 66 -19.99 4.37 3.98
C ALA A 66 -21.20 3.53 4.45
N GLY A 67 -21.16 3.05 5.69
CA GLY A 67 -22.22 2.22 6.27
C GLY A 67 -22.28 0.78 5.74
N LYS A 68 -21.29 0.33 4.95
CA LYS A 68 -21.18 -1.04 4.45
C LYS A 68 -19.89 -1.73 4.91
N GLY A 69 -19.85 -3.05 4.73
CA GLY A 69 -18.65 -3.85 4.94
C GLY A 69 -17.59 -3.61 3.86
N LEU A 70 -16.46 -4.31 4.02
CA LEU A 70 -15.39 -4.34 3.02
C LEU A 70 -15.87 -5.09 1.76
N GLU A 71 -15.66 -4.48 0.60
CA GLU A 71 -15.90 -5.03 -0.72
C GLU A 71 -14.58 -5.20 -1.45
N TRP A 72 -14.28 -6.42 -1.89
CA TRP A 72 -13.08 -6.67 -2.70
C TRP A 72 -13.28 -6.12 -4.14
N ILE A 73 -12.25 -5.44 -4.68
CA ILE A 73 -12.24 -4.86 -6.03
C ILE A 73 -11.55 -5.80 -7.01
N GLY A 74 -10.38 -6.31 -6.64
CA GLY A 74 -9.55 -7.09 -7.56
C GLY A 74 -8.21 -7.48 -6.95
N GLU A 75 -7.51 -8.35 -7.67
CA GLU A 75 -6.16 -8.81 -7.34
C GLU A 75 -5.24 -8.58 -8.55
N GLY A 76 -4.12 -7.90 -8.28
CA GLY A 76 -3.07 -7.58 -9.24
C GLY A 76 -1.89 -8.55 -9.13
N TRP A 77 -1.58 -9.20 -10.24
CA TRP A 77 -0.42 -10.05 -10.42
C TRP A 77 0.68 -9.33 -11.20
N THR A 78 1.91 -9.85 -11.12
CA THR A 78 3.00 -9.39 -12.01
C THR A 78 2.66 -9.63 -13.48
N ASP A 79 2.00 -10.75 -13.76
CA ASP A 79 1.40 -11.04 -15.07
C ASP A 79 -0.03 -10.52 -15.09
N ALA A 80 -0.25 -9.39 -15.78
CA ALA A 80 -1.54 -8.72 -15.83
C ALA A 80 -2.67 -9.58 -16.41
N SER A 81 -2.36 -10.64 -17.19
CA SER A 81 -3.35 -11.57 -17.72
C SER A 81 -4.03 -12.41 -16.62
N LYS A 82 -3.39 -12.51 -15.44
CA LYS A 82 -3.91 -13.22 -14.27
C LYS A 82 -4.70 -12.31 -13.33
N ASN A 83 -4.81 -11.02 -13.63
CA ASN A 83 -5.55 -10.09 -12.79
C ASN A 83 -7.02 -10.51 -12.71
N THR A 84 -7.56 -10.48 -11.50
CA THR A 84 -8.95 -10.79 -11.24
C THR A 84 -9.67 -9.56 -10.74
N TYR A 85 -10.96 -9.44 -11.08
CA TYR A 85 -11.78 -8.28 -10.76
C TYR A 85 -13.17 -8.72 -10.31
N ALA A 86 -13.69 -8.01 -9.30
CA ALA A 86 -15.07 -8.12 -8.87
C ALA A 86 -16.03 -7.71 -10.00
N SER A 87 -17.22 -8.32 -10.00
CA SER A 87 -18.24 -8.09 -11.02
C SER A 87 -18.72 -6.62 -11.07
N SER A 88 -18.72 -5.92 -9.94
CA SER A 88 -19.15 -4.51 -9.81
C SER A 88 -18.27 -3.51 -10.58
N VAL A 89 -17.00 -3.85 -10.80
CA VAL A 89 -15.99 -2.98 -11.44
C VAL A 89 -15.42 -3.57 -12.74
N ARG A 90 -15.85 -4.77 -13.11
CA ARG A 90 -15.39 -5.46 -14.32
C ARG A 90 -15.61 -4.60 -15.57
N GLY A 91 -14.59 -4.52 -16.42
CA GLY A 91 -14.58 -3.70 -17.63
C GLY A 91 -14.35 -2.20 -17.40
N ARG A 92 -14.24 -1.76 -16.12
CA ARG A 92 -13.93 -0.37 -15.75
C ARG A 92 -12.64 -0.23 -14.95
N ALA A 93 -12.32 -1.24 -14.15
CA ALA A 93 -11.11 -1.33 -13.36
C ALA A 93 -9.94 -1.92 -14.16
N GLU A 94 -8.76 -1.37 -13.91
CA GLU A 94 -7.47 -1.80 -14.45
C GLU A 94 -6.46 -1.75 -13.30
N ILE A 95 -5.91 -2.91 -12.93
CA ILE A 95 -4.83 -3.01 -11.95
C ILE A 95 -3.51 -3.19 -12.68
N ARG A 96 -2.49 -2.40 -12.35
CA ARG A 96 -1.15 -2.52 -12.89
C ARG A 96 -0.15 -2.62 -11.76
N LYS A 97 0.72 -3.63 -11.81
CA LYS A 97 1.80 -3.82 -10.86
C LYS A 97 3.14 -3.50 -11.52
N ASP A 98 3.97 -2.71 -10.86
CA ASP A 98 5.33 -2.37 -11.26
C ASP A 98 6.33 -2.80 -10.18
N ASN A 99 6.96 -3.94 -10.44
CA ASN A 99 7.95 -4.50 -9.51
C ASN A 99 9.23 -3.68 -9.43
N SER A 100 9.56 -2.88 -10.46
CA SER A 100 10.80 -2.09 -10.47
C SER A 100 10.74 -0.93 -9.49
N SER A 101 9.56 -0.31 -9.36
CA SER A 101 9.30 0.80 -8.45
C SER A 101 8.61 0.36 -7.14
N SER A 102 8.32 -0.94 -7.00
CA SER A 102 7.48 -1.51 -5.92
C SER A 102 6.14 -0.78 -5.80
N MET A 103 5.54 -0.44 -6.94
CA MET A 103 4.27 0.28 -7.00
C MET A 103 3.17 -0.58 -7.61
N VAL A 104 1.95 -0.36 -7.14
CA VAL A 104 0.73 -0.93 -7.71
C VAL A 104 -0.26 0.19 -7.93
N TYR A 105 -0.98 0.12 -9.03
CA TYR A 105 -1.88 1.14 -9.51
C TYR A 105 -3.26 0.54 -9.71
N LEU A 106 -4.29 1.24 -9.25
CA LEU A 106 -5.68 0.97 -9.57
C LEU A 106 -6.23 2.15 -10.36
N ARG A 107 -6.61 1.89 -11.61
CA ARG A 107 -7.33 2.83 -12.45
C ARG A 107 -8.78 2.38 -12.57
N LEU A 108 -9.70 3.25 -12.20
CA LEU A 108 -11.14 3.00 -12.27
C LEU A 108 -11.80 4.05 -13.16
N SER A 109 -12.25 3.62 -14.33
CA SER A 109 -12.91 4.47 -15.32
C SER A 109 -14.42 4.51 -15.14
N ASN A 110 -15.07 5.53 -15.72
CA ASN A 110 -16.52 5.70 -15.68
C ASN A 110 -17.06 5.54 -14.24
N LEU A 111 -16.56 6.37 -13.33
CA LEU A 111 -16.91 6.33 -11.91
C LEU A 111 -18.41 6.48 -11.72
N LYS A 112 -18.96 5.69 -10.81
CA LYS A 112 -20.36 5.77 -10.42
C LYS A 112 -20.47 6.30 -8.98
N PRO A 113 -21.62 6.87 -8.59
CA PRO A 113 -21.85 7.27 -7.20
C PRO A 113 -21.60 6.14 -6.20
N GLU A 114 -21.93 4.90 -6.59
CA GLU A 114 -21.70 3.70 -5.76
C GLU A 114 -20.22 3.35 -5.55
N ASP A 115 -19.31 3.94 -6.32
CA ASP A 115 -17.86 3.74 -6.15
C ASP A 115 -17.27 4.65 -5.06
N SER A 116 -18.07 5.53 -4.44
CA SER A 116 -17.63 6.39 -3.34
C SER A 116 -17.36 5.55 -2.07
N ALA A 117 -16.09 5.38 -1.76
CA ALA A 117 -15.63 4.52 -0.67
C ALA A 117 -14.19 4.87 -0.26
N VAL A 118 -13.80 4.48 0.96
CA VAL A 118 -12.37 4.42 1.32
C VAL A 118 -11.76 3.21 0.62
N THR A 119 -10.60 3.36 0.01
CA THR A 119 -9.92 2.29 -0.72
C THR A 119 -8.62 1.91 -0.01
N TYR A 120 -8.38 0.62 0.13
CA TYR A 120 -7.24 0.00 0.79
C TYR A 120 -6.52 -0.92 -0.18
N GLU A 121 -5.20 -0.89 -0.09
CA GLU A 121 -4.34 -1.88 -0.75
C GLU A 121 -3.77 -2.83 0.30
N VAL A 122 -3.93 -4.13 0.07
CA VAL A 122 -3.44 -5.17 0.96
C VAL A 122 -2.58 -6.17 0.20
N ARG A 123 -1.56 -6.69 0.88
CA ARG A 123 -0.67 -7.75 0.40
C ARG A 123 -1.03 -9.05 1.08
#